data_AF-A0A8J4TG59-F1
#
_entry.id   AF-A0A8J4TG59-F1
#
_cell.length_a   1.000
_cell.length_b   1.000
_cell.length_c   1.000
_cell.angle_alpha   90.00
_cell.angle_beta   90.00
_cell.angle_gamma   90.00
#
_symmetry.space_group_name_H-M   'P 1'
#
loop_
_entity.id
_entity.type
_entity.pdbx_description
1 polymer ?
#
loop_
_entity_poly.entity_id
_entity_poly.type
_entity_poly.pdbx_seq_one_letter_code
_entity_poly.pdbx_strand_id
1 'polypeptide(L)'
;MFSNGMGESFFLNGGTLLGSFRHHDIIPWDDDVDVLVDVNVREEIHRLVQSFSPRYLLHSTHTRDKLFTRILDSSLDIFDVEYSRNTSSYPWGWPALDIGYYVANATHIYELALSKGRVTYWPRNLVFPLLFRPLGVHWYPTPYSTLRFLRVRDNLDANCLVTGWNQAFEIAYASLLQPCHKLGSPKRNLSWLKSFLRFGGQTGQEKQYFMFFNCRYIPPI
;
A
#
# COMPACT_ATOMS: atom_id res chain seq x y z
N MET A 1 -0.04 -15.71 -4.80
CA MET A 1 -0.03 -15.36 -6.24
C MET A 1 1.00 -16.17 -7.03
N PHE A 2 2.31 -15.98 -6.82
CA PHE A 2 3.37 -16.66 -7.60
C PHE A 2 3.27 -18.19 -7.62
N SER A 3 3.11 -18.82 -6.46
CA SER A 3 2.99 -20.29 -6.36
C SER A 3 1.78 -20.89 -7.08
N ASN A 4 0.83 -20.05 -7.50
CA ASN A 4 -0.39 -20.45 -8.22
C ASN A 4 -0.40 -19.93 -9.66
N GLY A 5 0.75 -19.57 -10.24
CA GLY A 5 0.85 -19.14 -11.64
C GLY A 5 0.29 -17.74 -11.93
N MET A 6 -0.13 -16.98 -10.91
CA MET A 6 -0.70 -15.64 -11.08
C MET A 6 0.35 -14.52 -10.95
N GLY A 7 1.63 -14.83 -11.17
CA GLY A 7 2.73 -13.88 -11.00
C GLY A 7 2.68 -12.69 -11.96
N GLU A 8 2.02 -12.85 -13.11
CA GLU A 8 1.85 -11.81 -14.13
C GLU A 8 0.47 -11.15 -14.09
N SER A 9 -0.40 -11.57 -13.17
CA SER A 9 -1.80 -11.13 -13.08
C SER A 9 -2.03 -10.05 -12.04
N PHE A 10 -0.98 -9.51 -11.44
CA PHE A 10 -1.06 -8.40 -10.50
C PHE A 10 0.18 -7.52 -10.54
N PHE A 11 0.05 -6.28 -10.10
CA PHE A 11 1.18 -5.38 -9.89
C PHE A 11 0.92 -4.40 -8.74
N LEU A 12 1.99 -3.88 -8.13
CA LEU A 12 1.90 -2.87 -7.08
C LEU A 12 1.20 -1.61 -7.61
N ASN A 13 0.30 -1.03 -6.82
CA ASN A 13 -0.44 0.18 -7.18
C ASN A 13 -0.33 1.24 -6.07
N GLY A 14 -1.00 2.39 -6.23
CA GLY A 14 -1.14 3.40 -5.19
C GLY A 14 0.16 3.89 -4.54
N GLY A 15 0.08 4.15 -3.23
CA GLY A 15 1.21 4.56 -2.40
C GLY A 15 2.30 3.49 -2.34
N THR A 16 1.91 2.21 -2.40
CA THR A 16 2.82 1.07 -2.44
C THR A 16 3.75 1.08 -3.65
N LEU A 17 3.22 1.34 -4.86
CA LEU A 17 4.03 1.46 -6.08
C LEU A 17 4.96 2.67 -6.00
N LEU A 18 4.48 3.78 -5.46
CA LEU A 18 5.26 5.00 -5.31
C LEU A 18 6.42 4.80 -4.33
N GLY A 19 6.19 4.12 -3.21
CA GLY A 19 7.22 3.75 -2.24
C GLY A 19 8.27 2.82 -2.84
N SER A 20 7.83 1.72 -3.46
CA SER A 20 8.69 0.80 -4.21
C SER A 20 9.50 1.50 -5.29
N PHE A 21 8.93 2.50 -5.97
CA PHE A 21 9.65 3.29 -6.97
C PHE A 21 10.72 4.21 -6.35
N ARG A 22 10.37 4.93 -5.28
CA ARG A 22 11.20 6.00 -4.70
C ARG A 22 12.32 5.51 -3.79
N HIS A 23 12.02 4.55 -2.92
CA HIS A 23 12.92 4.14 -1.85
C HIS A 23 12.83 2.65 -1.55
N HIS A 24 12.26 1.88 -2.49
CA HIS A 24 12.26 0.42 -2.47
C HIS A 24 11.52 -0.19 -1.26
N ASP A 25 10.59 0.55 -0.65
CA ASP A 25 9.83 0.12 0.52
C ASP A 25 8.48 0.85 0.60
N ILE A 26 7.61 0.46 1.53
CA ILE A 26 6.36 1.18 1.83
C ILE A 26 6.70 2.63 2.21
N ILE A 27 5.81 3.58 1.89
CA ILE A 27 6.00 4.98 2.33
C ILE A 27 5.95 4.99 3.87
N PRO A 28 6.88 5.65 4.60
CA PRO A 28 6.96 5.53 6.06
C PRO A 28 5.73 5.99 6.86
N TRP A 29 4.77 6.63 6.20
CA TRP A 29 3.51 7.09 6.78
C TRP A 29 2.27 6.48 6.08
N ASP A 30 2.46 5.57 5.13
CA ASP A 30 1.38 4.71 4.62
C ASP A 30 1.08 3.63 5.65
N ASP A 31 -0.18 3.22 5.72
CA ASP A 31 -0.69 2.22 6.65
C ASP A 31 -1.42 1.05 5.96
N ASP A 32 -1.35 0.98 4.63
CA ASP A 32 -1.95 -0.04 3.80
C ASP A 32 -1.04 -0.49 2.64
N VAL A 33 -1.52 -1.49 1.89
CA VAL A 33 -0.85 -1.99 0.69
C VAL A 33 -1.85 -2.07 -0.46
N ASP A 34 -1.53 -1.45 -1.59
CA ASP A 34 -2.35 -1.44 -2.79
C ASP A 34 -1.79 -2.36 -3.88
N VAL A 35 -2.65 -3.21 -4.45
CA VAL A 35 -2.35 -3.97 -5.68
C VAL A 35 -3.46 -3.81 -6.71
N LEU A 36 -3.09 -3.86 -7.98
CA LEU A 36 -4.05 -3.98 -9.08
C LEU A 36 -3.93 -5.37 -9.70
N VAL A 37 -5.05 -6.05 -9.87
CA VAL A 37 -5.13 -7.46 -10.27
C VAL A 37 -6.01 -7.63 -11.51
N ASP A 38 -5.64 -8.52 -12.42
CA ASP A 38 -6.48 -8.91 -13.55
C ASP A 38 -7.80 -9.50 -13.04
N VAL A 39 -8.94 -8.96 -13.44
CA VAL A 39 -10.25 -9.45 -13.01
C VAL A 39 -10.45 -10.95 -13.28
N ASN A 40 -9.78 -11.49 -14.32
CA ASN A 40 -9.93 -12.88 -14.72
C ASN A 40 -9.40 -13.87 -13.66
N VAL A 41 -8.54 -13.43 -12.73
CA VAL A 41 -8.02 -14.28 -11.64
C VAL A 41 -8.72 -14.05 -10.30
N ARG A 42 -9.76 -13.21 -10.27
CA ARG A 42 -10.47 -12.83 -9.04
C ARG A 42 -11.05 -14.03 -8.28
N GLU A 43 -11.77 -14.92 -8.97
CA GLU A 43 -12.38 -16.10 -8.34
C GLU A 43 -11.32 -17.05 -7.74
N GLU A 44 -10.17 -17.18 -8.39
CA GLU A 44 -9.08 -18.01 -7.87
C GLU A 44 -8.45 -17.37 -6.61
N ILE A 45 -8.32 -16.04 -6.56
CA ILE A 45 -7.91 -15.33 -5.35
C ILE A 45 -8.90 -15.57 -4.22
N HIS A 46 -10.21 -15.49 -4.49
CA HIS A 46 -11.25 -15.74 -3.48
C HIS A 46 -11.13 -17.14 -2.91
N ARG A 47 -11.00 -18.14 -3.79
CA ARG A 47 -10.82 -19.55 -3.40
C ARG A 47 -9.56 -19.75 -2.55
N LEU A 48 -8.45 -19.10 -2.93
CA LEU A 48 -7.20 -19.18 -2.19
C LEU A 48 -7.32 -18.52 -0.81
N VAL A 49 -7.86 -17.30 -0.72
CA VAL A 49 -8.01 -16.62 0.57
C VAL A 49 -8.95 -17.41 1.49
N GLN A 50 -10.05 -17.96 0.95
CA GLN A 50 -10.95 -18.82 1.69
C GLN A 50 -10.24 -20.05 2.28
N SER A 51 -9.25 -20.61 1.58
CA SER A 51 -8.45 -21.73 2.10
C SER A 51 -7.56 -21.37 3.29
N PHE A 52 -7.30 -20.07 3.51
CA PHE A 52 -6.55 -19.57 4.66
C PHE A 52 -7.42 -19.07 5.81
N SER A 53 -8.74 -19.21 5.71
CA SER A 53 -9.67 -18.89 6.79
C SER A 53 -9.42 -19.77 8.04
N PRO A 54 -9.52 -19.24 9.27
CA PRO A 54 -9.93 -17.86 9.61
C PRO A 54 -8.76 -16.88 9.71
N ARG A 55 -7.53 -17.26 9.36
CA ARG A 55 -6.34 -16.41 9.57
C ARG A 55 -6.38 -15.16 8.69
N TYR A 56 -6.76 -15.32 7.44
CA TYR A 56 -7.00 -14.24 6.49
C TYR A 56 -8.46 -14.23 6.07
N LEU A 57 -9.01 -13.03 5.95
CA LEU A 57 -10.39 -12.75 5.62
C LEU A 57 -10.42 -11.82 4.42
N LEU A 58 -11.40 -12.04 3.54
CA LEU A 58 -11.65 -11.20 2.38
C LEU A 58 -13.01 -10.55 2.52
N HIS A 59 -13.06 -9.23 2.41
CA HIS A 59 -14.31 -8.52 2.16
C HIS A 59 -14.32 -8.08 0.71
N SER A 60 -15.24 -8.66 -0.07
CA SER A 60 -15.34 -8.38 -1.50
C SER A 60 -16.50 -7.43 -1.81
N THR A 61 -16.25 -6.44 -2.67
CA THR A 61 -17.29 -5.53 -3.20
C THR A 61 -17.52 -5.82 -4.68
N HIS A 62 -18.18 -4.93 -5.43
CA HIS A 62 -18.31 -5.11 -6.88
C HIS A 62 -16.98 -4.88 -7.60
N THR A 63 -16.16 -3.93 -7.14
CA THR A 63 -15.02 -3.40 -7.89
C THR A 63 -13.67 -3.50 -7.18
N ARG A 64 -13.68 -3.68 -5.85
CA ARG A 64 -12.47 -3.86 -5.02
C ARG A 64 -12.69 -4.85 -3.90
N ASP A 65 -11.62 -5.46 -3.44
CA ASP A 65 -11.64 -6.31 -2.25
C ASP A 65 -10.65 -5.79 -1.20
N LYS A 66 -10.95 -6.09 0.06
CA LYS A 66 -10.08 -5.82 1.22
C LYS A 66 -9.65 -7.15 1.80
N LEU A 67 -8.35 -7.44 1.75
CA LEU A 67 -7.75 -8.61 2.40
C LEU A 67 -7.16 -8.17 3.74
N PHE A 68 -7.62 -8.77 4.83
CA PHE A 68 -7.17 -8.45 6.18
C PHE A 68 -7.03 -9.73 6.98
N THR A 69 -6.42 -9.64 8.15
CA THR A 69 -6.28 -10.81 9.03
C THR A 69 -7.52 -10.95 9.91
N ARG A 70 -7.62 -12.02 10.70
CA ARG A 70 -8.66 -12.10 11.74
C ARG A 70 -8.66 -10.87 12.65
N ILE A 71 -9.85 -10.48 13.10
CA ILE A 71 -10.02 -9.31 13.98
C ILE A 71 -9.46 -9.60 15.36
N LEU A 72 -8.65 -8.67 15.86
CA LEU A 72 -8.09 -8.67 17.19
C LEU A 72 -9.19 -8.55 18.26
N ASP A 73 -9.12 -9.40 19.27
CA ASP A 73 -9.93 -9.24 20.49
C ASP A 73 -9.54 -7.94 21.20
N SER A 74 -10.51 -7.12 21.58
CA SER A 74 -10.27 -5.82 22.21
C SER A 74 -9.48 -5.91 23.52
N SER A 75 -9.51 -7.05 24.21
CA SER A 75 -8.69 -7.30 25.40
C SER A 75 -7.18 -7.32 25.11
N LEU A 76 -6.79 -7.53 23.84
CA LEU A 76 -5.41 -7.60 23.39
C LEU A 76 -4.94 -6.32 22.68
N ASP A 77 -5.76 -5.28 22.60
CA ASP A 77 -5.46 -4.07 21.83
C ASP A 77 -4.25 -3.28 22.36
N ILE A 78 -3.89 -3.51 23.63
CA ILE A 78 -2.67 -2.95 24.25
C ILE A 78 -1.38 -3.60 23.75
N PHE A 79 -1.46 -4.74 23.05
CA PHE A 79 -0.31 -5.47 22.54
C PHE A 79 -0.10 -5.20 21.05
N ASP A 80 1.17 -5.11 20.67
CA ASP A 80 1.58 -5.04 19.27
C ASP A 80 1.55 -6.45 18.66
N VAL A 81 0.34 -6.90 18.32
CA VAL A 81 0.09 -8.18 17.65
C VAL A 81 -0.33 -7.98 16.21
N GLU A 82 0.14 -8.90 15.35
CA GLU A 82 -0.07 -8.93 13.90
C GLU A 82 -1.50 -9.37 13.51
N TYR A 83 -2.50 -8.64 14.01
CA TYR A 83 -3.91 -8.82 13.67
C TYR A 83 -4.55 -7.50 13.25
N SER A 84 -5.59 -7.60 12.45
CA SER A 84 -6.36 -6.45 12.00
C SER A 84 -7.32 -6.05 13.11
N ARG A 85 -7.61 -4.75 13.24
CA ARG A 85 -8.47 -4.16 14.24
C ARG A 85 -9.76 -3.66 13.59
N ASN A 86 -10.84 -3.69 14.36
CA ASN A 86 -12.08 -3.05 13.96
C ASN A 86 -12.05 -1.57 14.35
N THR A 87 -11.60 -0.74 13.42
CA THR A 87 -11.32 0.69 13.63
C THR A 87 -12.30 1.61 12.91
N SER A 88 -13.19 1.08 12.07
CA SER A 88 -14.15 1.86 11.30
C SER A 88 -15.56 1.24 11.34
N SER A 89 -16.54 1.87 10.71
CA SER A 89 -17.88 1.31 10.54
C SER A 89 -17.98 0.28 9.41
N TYR A 90 -16.89 0.06 8.67
CA TYR A 90 -16.86 -0.86 7.54
C TYR A 90 -16.62 -2.31 7.99
N PRO A 91 -17.06 -3.30 7.18
CA PRO A 91 -16.99 -4.72 7.55
C PRO A 91 -15.59 -5.36 7.40
N TRP A 92 -14.54 -4.56 7.25
CA TRP A 92 -13.15 -5.04 7.15
C TRP A 92 -12.28 -4.45 8.26
N GLY A 93 -11.20 -5.16 8.62
CA GLY A 93 -10.26 -4.70 9.63
C GLY A 93 -9.05 -3.99 9.04
N TRP A 94 -8.41 -3.13 9.85
CA TRP A 94 -7.16 -2.45 9.52
C TRP A 94 -5.97 -3.01 10.34
N PRO A 95 -4.76 -3.17 9.77
CA PRO A 95 -4.39 -2.88 8.40
C PRO A 95 -5.01 -3.88 7.42
N ALA A 96 -5.17 -3.43 6.16
CA ALA A 96 -5.70 -4.20 5.05
C ALA A 96 -4.82 -4.05 3.81
N LEU A 97 -4.87 -5.05 2.95
CA LEU A 97 -4.38 -4.99 1.58
C LEU A 97 -5.57 -4.72 0.65
N ASP A 98 -5.46 -3.62 -0.09
CA ASP A 98 -6.45 -3.13 -1.04
C ASP A 98 -6.22 -3.80 -2.40
N ILE A 99 -7.18 -4.60 -2.84
CA ILE A 99 -7.17 -5.29 -4.13
C ILE A 99 -8.09 -4.54 -5.08
N GLY A 100 -7.51 -3.74 -5.97
CA GLY A 100 -8.21 -3.22 -7.14
C GLY A 100 -8.20 -4.23 -8.29
N TYR A 101 -9.23 -4.22 -9.12
CA TYR A 101 -9.32 -5.08 -10.30
C TYR A 101 -9.24 -4.27 -11.59
N TYR A 102 -8.47 -4.76 -12.56
CA TYR A 102 -8.41 -4.19 -13.90
C TYR A 102 -8.89 -5.18 -14.97
N VAL A 103 -9.36 -4.63 -16.08
CA VAL A 103 -9.56 -5.36 -17.33
C VAL A 103 -8.57 -4.83 -18.35
N ALA A 104 -8.03 -5.72 -19.17
CA ALA A 104 -7.12 -5.37 -20.25
C ALA A 104 -7.76 -5.69 -21.61
N ASN A 105 -7.58 -4.79 -22.57
CA ASN A 105 -7.80 -5.07 -23.99
C ASN A 105 -6.48 -4.93 -24.76
N ALA A 106 -6.53 -4.96 -26.09
CA ALA A 106 -5.33 -4.88 -26.93
C ALA A 106 -4.50 -3.60 -26.73
N THR A 107 -5.13 -2.49 -26.35
CA THR A 107 -4.49 -1.16 -26.32
C THR A 107 -4.44 -0.52 -24.94
N HIS A 108 -5.34 -0.87 -24.03
CA HIS A 108 -5.49 -0.23 -22.72
C HIS A 108 -5.79 -1.23 -21.61
N ILE A 109 -5.50 -0.81 -20.39
CA ILE A 109 -6.07 -1.37 -19.17
C ILE A 109 -7.00 -0.35 -18.51
N TYR A 110 -8.01 -0.80 -17.79
CA TYR A 110 -8.89 0.06 -17.00
C TYR A 110 -9.25 -0.60 -15.67
N GLU A 111 -9.26 0.20 -14.61
CA GLU A 111 -9.70 -0.25 -13.29
C GLU A 111 -11.23 -0.30 -13.25
N LEU A 112 -11.79 -1.32 -12.59
CA LEU A 112 -13.24 -1.46 -12.40
C LEU A 112 -13.80 -0.38 -11.48
N ALA A 113 -13.03 0.02 -10.48
CA ALA A 113 -13.42 1.05 -9.54
C ALA A 113 -13.27 2.45 -10.14
N LEU A 114 -14.23 3.32 -9.83
CA LEU A 114 -14.22 4.70 -10.28
C LEU A 114 -13.34 5.56 -9.37
N SER A 115 -12.49 6.39 -9.97
CA SER A 115 -11.80 7.46 -9.26
C SER A 115 -12.54 8.78 -9.49
N LYS A 116 -13.05 9.39 -8.42
CA LYS A 116 -13.86 10.63 -8.48
C LYS A 116 -14.99 10.56 -9.52
N GLY A 117 -15.66 9.41 -9.60
CA GLY A 117 -16.77 9.15 -10.53
C GLY A 117 -16.35 8.94 -11.99
N ARG A 118 -15.05 8.77 -12.28
CA ARG A 118 -14.54 8.53 -13.63
C ARG A 118 -13.80 7.19 -13.72
N VAL A 119 -13.94 6.55 -14.87
CA VAL A 119 -13.15 5.36 -15.23
C VAL A 119 -11.70 5.81 -15.43
N THR A 120 -10.79 5.11 -14.77
CA THR A 120 -9.35 5.27 -14.96
C THR A 120 -8.87 4.24 -15.97
N TYR A 121 -8.20 4.69 -17.03
CA TYR A 121 -7.64 3.82 -18.05
C TYR A 121 -6.23 4.28 -18.45
N TRP A 122 -5.37 3.32 -18.78
CA TRP A 122 -3.96 3.55 -19.09
C TRP A 122 -3.56 2.75 -20.33
N PRO A 123 -2.71 3.29 -21.22
CA PRO A 123 -2.16 2.53 -22.33
C PRO A 123 -1.47 1.25 -21.86
N ARG A 124 -1.76 0.13 -22.54
CA ARG A 124 -1.25 -1.20 -22.18
C ARG A 124 0.28 -1.25 -22.13
N ASN A 125 0.94 -0.50 -23.02
CA ASN A 125 2.41 -0.42 -23.09
C ASN A 125 3.06 0.39 -21.95
N LEU A 126 2.28 1.10 -21.12
CA LEU A 126 2.80 1.67 -19.87
C LEU A 126 2.90 0.63 -18.76
N VAL A 127 2.07 -0.42 -18.84
CA VAL A 127 1.96 -1.43 -17.79
C VAL A 127 2.70 -2.70 -18.15
N PHE A 128 2.54 -3.21 -19.38
CA PHE A 128 3.11 -4.48 -19.78
C PHE A 128 4.32 -4.33 -20.73
N PRO A 129 5.30 -5.26 -20.66
CA PRO A 129 5.40 -6.37 -19.72
C PRO A 129 5.67 -5.88 -18.28
N LEU A 130 5.22 -6.63 -17.28
CA LEU A 130 5.49 -6.26 -15.89
C LEU A 130 7.00 -6.36 -15.60
N LEU A 131 7.50 -5.47 -14.75
CA LEU A 131 8.87 -5.49 -14.23
C LEU A 131 8.86 -5.73 -12.72
N PHE A 132 9.92 -6.33 -12.19
CA PHE A 132 10.06 -6.50 -10.75
C PHE A 132 10.77 -5.30 -10.12
N ARG A 133 10.24 -4.80 -9.02
CA ARG A 133 10.90 -3.80 -8.16
C ARG A 133 10.88 -4.24 -6.70
N PRO A 134 11.83 -3.79 -5.87
CA PRO A 134 11.82 -4.15 -4.46
C PRO A 134 10.72 -3.42 -3.69
N LEU A 135 10.19 -4.11 -2.69
CA LEU A 135 9.36 -3.58 -1.61
C LEU A 135 9.86 -4.25 -0.33
N GLY A 136 10.67 -3.53 0.43
CA GLY A 136 11.46 -4.09 1.53
C GLY A 136 12.45 -5.14 0.99
N VAL A 137 12.44 -6.32 1.59
CA VAL A 137 13.33 -7.44 1.22
C VAL A 137 12.80 -8.30 0.06
N HIS A 138 11.59 -8.02 -0.42
CA HIS A 138 10.92 -8.82 -1.45
C HIS A 138 10.81 -8.05 -2.77
N TRP A 139 10.56 -8.78 -3.86
CA TRP A 139 10.39 -8.20 -5.20
C TRP A 139 9.01 -8.51 -5.73
N TYR A 140 8.32 -7.50 -6.25
CA TYR A 140 6.96 -7.62 -6.75
C TYR A 140 6.80 -7.02 -8.14
N PRO A 141 5.78 -7.46 -8.92
CA PRO A 141 5.55 -6.94 -10.25
C PRO A 141 5.07 -5.49 -10.19
N THR A 142 5.48 -4.70 -11.16
CA THR A 142 5.19 -3.28 -11.30
C THR A 142 4.99 -2.95 -12.78
N PRO A 143 4.30 -1.84 -13.11
CA PRO A 143 4.16 -1.36 -14.49
C PRO A 143 5.51 -1.14 -15.18
N TYR A 144 5.62 -1.56 -16.45
CA TYR A 144 6.80 -1.41 -17.31
C TYR A 144 7.44 -0.02 -17.21
N SER A 145 6.63 1.02 -17.41
CA SER A 145 7.08 2.40 -17.32
C SER A 145 6.59 3.03 -16.02
N THR A 146 7.05 2.49 -14.88
CA THR A 146 6.56 2.85 -13.53
C THR A 146 6.42 4.37 -13.31
N LEU A 147 7.45 5.16 -13.64
CA LEU A 147 7.39 6.62 -13.50
C LEU A 147 6.31 7.26 -14.38
N ARG A 148 6.17 6.81 -15.64
CA ARG A 148 5.14 7.35 -16.53
C ARG A 148 3.75 6.92 -16.10
N PHE A 149 3.60 5.67 -15.65
CA PHE A 149 2.34 5.18 -15.09
C PHE A 149 1.90 6.01 -13.88
N LEU A 150 2.81 6.23 -12.91
CA LEU A 150 2.56 7.09 -11.75
C LEU A 150 2.17 8.52 -12.16
N ARG A 151 2.88 9.12 -13.13
CA ARG A 151 2.54 10.46 -13.65
C ARG A 151 1.14 10.55 -14.25
N VAL A 152 0.77 9.57 -15.09
CA VAL A 152 -0.54 9.55 -15.74
C VAL A 152 -1.65 9.25 -14.72
N ARG A 153 -1.43 8.32 -13.79
CA ARG A 153 -2.42 7.92 -12.79
C ARG A 153 -2.69 9.01 -11.76
N ASP A 154 -1.63 9.56 -11.18
CA ASP A 154 -1.73 10.45 -10.02
C ASP A 154 -1.69 11.94 -10.43
N ASN A 155 -1.62 12.22 -11.73
CA ASN A 155 -1.39 13.56 -12.28
C ASN A 155 -0.18 14.25 -11.59
N LEU A 156 0.89 13.48 -11.37
CA LEU A 156 2.10 13.95 -10.70
C LEU A 156 2.88 14.88 -11.64
N ASP A 157 2.62 16.17 -11.49
CA ASP A 157 3.42 17.25 -12.07
C ASP A 157 4.50 17.70 -11.06
N ALA A 158 5.00 18.94 -11.16
CA ALA A 158 5.96 19.50 -10.19
C ALA A 158 5.42 19.56 -8.75
N ASN A 159 4.11 19.43 -8.58
CA ASN A 159 3.44 19.35 -7.29
C ASN A 159 3.04 17.90 -6.99
N CYS A 160 3.26 17.49 -5.75
CA CYS A 160 2.84 16.21 -5.23
C CYS A 160 1.54 16.36 -4.44
N LEU A 161 0.64 15.41 -4.64
CA LEU A 161 -0.60 15.28 -3.89
C LEU A 161 -0.34 14.53 -2.59
N VAL A 162 -0.66 15.15 -1.45
CA VAL A 162 -0.90 14.44 -0.20
C VAL A 162 -2.37 14.05 -0.19
N THR A 163 -2.64 12.76 -0.33
CA THR A 163 -3.99 12.22 -0.16
C THR A 163 -4.41 12.40 1.29
N GLY A 164 -5.68 12.73 1.49
CA GLY A 164 -6.24 12.90 2.83
C GLY A 164 -6.96 11.67 3.36
N TRP A 165 -6.85 10.51 2.72
CA TRP A 165 -7.56 9.33 3.19
C TRP A 165 -6.82 8.68 4.35
N ASN A 166 -7.51 8.39 5.44
CA ASN A 166 -6.99 7.62 6.55
C ASN A 166 -7.59 6.23 6.49
N GLN A 167 -6.76 5.24 6.19
CA GLN A 167 -7.20 3.86 5.98
C GLN A 167 -7.59 3.18 7.29
N ALA A 168 -6.95 3.54 8.40
CA ALA A 168 -7.33 3.05 9.73
C ALA A 168 -8.80 3.34 10.06
N PHE A 169 -9.25 4.58 9.88
CA PHE A 169 -10.61 4.96 10.25
C PHE A 169 -11.58 5.02 9.06
N GLU A 170 -11.09 4.80 7.83
CA GLU A 170 -11.83 4.93 6.58
C GLU A 170 -12.54 6.29 6.47
N ILE A 171 -11.80 7.36 6.76
CA ILE A 171 -12.28 8.74 6.72
C ILE A 171 -11.43 9.63 5.80
N ALA A 172 -12.11 10.57 5.14
CA ALA A 172 -11.47 11.55 4.28
C ALA A 172 -11.12 12.84 5.04
N TYR A 173 -9.86 13.22 4.98
CA TYR A 173 -9.33 14.54 5.26
C TYR A 173 -9.11 15.34 3.97
N ALA A 174 -8.86 16.64 4.13
CA ALA A 174 -8.52 17.50 3.00
C ALA A 174 -7.21 17.04 2.36
N SER A 175 -7.23 16.81 1.04
CA SER A 175 -6.02 16.57 0.27
C SER A 175 -5.25 17.87 0.08
N LEU A 176 -3.92 17.80 0.13
CA LEU A 176 -3.04 18.96 -0.02
C LEU A 176 -2.14 18.80 -1.23
N LEU A 177 -2.22 19.73 -2.17
CA LEU A 177 -1.26 19.84 -3.26
C LEU A 177 -0.09 20.73 -2.83
N GLN A 178 1.14 20.22 -2.87
CA GLN A 178 2.32 20.98 -2.51
C GLN A 178 3.53 20.61 -3.37
N PRO A 179 4.54 21.49 -3.51
CA PRO A 179 5.77 21.13 -4.21
C PRO A 179 6.40 19.87 -3.62
N CYS A 180 6.78 18.92 -4.47
CA CYS A 180 7.27 17.60 -4.02
C CYS A 180 8.46 17.68 -3.05
N HIS A 181 9.34 18.68 -3.20
CA HIS A 181 10.50 18.90 -2.32
C HIS A 181 10.11 19.23 -0.86
N LYS A 182 8.86 19.63 -0.59
CA LYS A 182 8.37 19.92 0.77
C LYS A 182 7.88 18.69 1.53
N LEU A 183 7.63 17.56 0.84
CA LEU A 183 7.09 16.35 1.48
C LEU A 183 8.10 15.62 2.37
N GLY A 184 9.39 15.72 2.07
CA GLY A 184 10.47 15.12 2.86
C GLY A 184 11.16 16.09 3.82
N SER A 185 10.73 17.35 3.84
CA SER A 185 11.28 18.34 4.77
C SER A 185 10.71 18.07 6.17
N PRO A 186 11.53 17.78 7.19
CA PRO A 186 11.02 17.67 8.55
C PRO A 186 10.27 18.96 8.88
N LYS A 187 8.97 18.85 9.19
CA LYS A 187 8.23 19.98 9.76
C LYS A 187 8.99 20.43 11.01
N ARG A 188 9.27 21.73 11.08
CA ARG A 188 10.21 22.40 11.99
C ARG A 188 10.14 21.92 13.46
N ASN A 189 11.33 21.79 14.05
CA ASN A 189 11.68 21.75 15.49
C ASN A 189 11.11 20.63 16.37
N LEU A 190 11.71 19.45 16.26
CA LEU A 190 11.72 18.41 17.32
C LEU A 190 12.98 18.50 18.22
N SER A 191 13.45 19.70 18.56
CA SER A 191 14.56 19.86 19.51
C SER A 191 14.23 19.28 20.89
N TRP A 192 12.94 19.21 21.25
CA TRP A 192 12.45 18.60 22.49
C TRP A 192 12.52 17.06 22.51
N LEU A 193 12.37 16.38 21.38
CA LEU A 193 12.37 14.91 21.31
C LEU A 193 13.78 14.30 21.40
N LYS A 194 14.82 15.08 21.04
CA LYS A 194 16.23 14.68 21.22
C LYS A 194 16.68 14.68 22.69
N SER A 195 15.96 15.36 23.58
CA SER A 195 16.27 15.38 25.02
C SER A 195 15.74 14.13 25.74
N PHE A 196 14.66 13.52 25.23
CA PHE A 196 14.02 12.36 25.87
C PHE A 196 14.75 11.04 25.60
N LEU A 197 15.45 10.93 24.47
CA LEU A 197 16.18 9.71 24.06
C LEU A 197 17.56 9.53 24.74
N ARG A 198 17.95 10.39 25.68
CA ARG A 198 19.23 10.28 26.41
C ARG A 198 19.17 9.49 27.73
N PHE A 199 18.00 9.00 28.16
CA PHE A 199 17.84 8.40 29.50
C PHE A 199 17.41 6.92 29.58
N GLY A 200 17.30 6.19 28.48
CA GLY A 200 16.85 4.78 28.53
C GLY A 200 17.85 3.80 27.91
N GLY A 201 18.89 3.42 28.66
CA GLY A 201 19.84 2.37 28.28
C GLY A 201 19.50 1.00 28.87
N GLN A 202 19.82 -0.04 28.08
CA GLN A 202 19.98 -1.46 28.41
C GLN A 202 18.71 -2.31 28.67
N THR A 203 18.38 -3.20 27.73
CA THR A 203 18.61 -4.66 27.82
C THR A 203 18.33 -5.30 26.46
N GLY A 204 19.16 -6.25 26.05
CA GLY A 204 19.08 -6.91 24.74
C GLY A 204 18.13 -8.11 24.70
N GLN A 205 17.53 -8.32 23.54
CA GLN A 205 17.23 -9.62 22.95
C GLN A 205 16.94 -9.38 21.46
N GLU A 206 17.82 -9.89 20.60
CA GLU A 206 17.59 -9.98 19.15
C GLU A 206 16.37 -10.89 18.91
N LYS A 207 15.28 -10.29 18.47
CA LYS A 207 14.15 -10.97 17.85
C LYS A 207 13.96 -10.37 16.47
N GLN A 208 13.74 -11.23 15.50
CA GLN A 208 13.58 -10.91 14.10
C GLN A 208 12.44 -9.89 13.91
N TYR A 209 12.82 -8.63 13.74
CA TYR A 209 11.91 -7.51 13.58
C TYR A 209 11.37 -7.50 12.14
N PHE A 210 10.05 -7.54 11.97
CA PHE A 210 9.46 -6.67 10.96
C PHE A 210 9.65 -5.24 11.48
N MET A 211 10.69 -4.60 10.95
CA MET A 211 11.06 -3.24 11.29
C MET A 211 9.93 -2.29 10.86
N PHE A 212 9.17 -1.76 11.81
CA PHE A 212 8.79 -0.35 11.69
C PHE A 212 10.07 0.46 11.85
N PHE A 213 10.67 0.82 10.71
CA PHE A 213 12.00 1.39 10.67
C PHE A 213 12.07 2.73 11.43
N ASN A 214 12.96 2.73 12.41
CA ASN A 214 13.63 3.91 12.94
C ASN A 214 14.09 4.82 11.78
N CYS A 215 13.70 6.10 11.83
CA CYS A 215 14.17 7.15 10.93
C CYS A 215 15.71 7.18 10.84
N ARG A 216 16.28 6.69 9.74
CA ARG A 216 17.60 7.13 9.28
C ARG A 216 17.51 7.58 7.83
N TYR A 217 17.75 8.88 7.67
CA TYR A 217 17.90 9.61 6.43
C TYR A 217 18.86 8.89 5.47
N ILE A 218 18.39 8.57 4.27
CA ILE A 218 19.23 8.18 3.13
C ILE A 218 19.22 9.38 2.16
N PRO A 219 20.35 10.09 1.98
CA PRO A 219 20.42 11.20 1.03
C PRO A 219 20.29 10.70 -0.42
N PRO A 220 19.80 11.53 -1.34
CA PRO A 220 19.77 11.23 -2.76
C PRO A 220 21.19 11.12 -3.34
N ILE A 221 21.38 10.16 -4.26
CA ILE A 221 22.55 10.06 -5.16
C ILE A 221 22.46 11.18 -6.20
#